data_AF-A0A1G5H192-F1
#
_entry.id   AF-A0A1G5H192-F1
#
_cell.length_a   1.000
_cell.length_b   1.000
_cell.length_c   1.000
_cell.angle_alpha   90.00
_cell.angle_beta   90.00
_cell.angle_gamma   90.00
#
_symmetry.space_group_name_H-M   'P 1'
#
loop_
_entity.id
_entity.type
_entity.pdbx_description
1 polymer ?
#
loop_
_entity_poly.entity_id
_entity_poly.type
_entity_poly.pdbx_seq_one_letter_code
_entity_poly.pdbx_strand_id
1 'polypeptide(L)' 'MIVEMDLYYQIRSRYNDGESIRSIARKLGISRQTVKKYCRGDTHPDERKPYHRDSEVVTQEVIDFAR' A
#
# COMPACT_ATOMS: atom_id res chain seq x y z
N MET A 1 4.22 0.23 5.63
CA MET A 1 5.20 -0.54 4.83
C MET A 1 5.23 0.00 3.42
N ILE A 2 6.40 0.36 2.94
CA ILE A 2 6.63 0.81 1.57
C ILE A 2 6.92 -0.44 0.75
N VAL A 3 6.20 -0.63 -0.36
CA VAL A 3 6.50 -1.67 -1.35
C VAL A 3 7.23 -0.98 -2.49
N GLU A 4 8.48 -1.39 -2.72
CA GLU A 4 9.29 -0.95 -3.86
C GLU A 4 8.99 -1.81 -5.09
N MET A 5 9.44 -1.36 -6.28
CA MET A 5 9.21 -2.07 -7.54
C MET A 5 9.72 -3.51 -7.50
N ASP A 6 10.88 -3.74 -6.90
CA ASP A 6 11.49 -5.07 -6.83
C ASP A 6 10.62 -6.05 -6.04
N LEU A 7 10.08 -5.60 -4.89
CA LEU A 7 9.19 -6.41 -4.09
C LEU A 7 7.86 -6.67 -4.81
N TYR A 8 7.34 -5.66 -5.50
CA TYR A 8 6.15 -5.80 -6.34
C TYR A 8 6.34 -6.83 -7.46
N TYR A 9 7.48 -6.78 -8.16
CA TYR A 9 7.84 -7.72 -9.21
C TYR A 9 7.91 -9.15 -8.66
N GLN A 10 8.57 -9.35 -7.52
CA GLN A 10 8.65 -10.66 -6.87
C GLN A 10 7.28 -11.22 -6.49
N ILE A 11 6.38 -10.39 -5.97
CA ILE A 11 5.00 -10.80 -5.65
C ILE A 11 4.27 -11.24 -6.93
N ARG A 12 4.33 -10.45 -8.00
CA ARG A 12 3.66 -10.73 -9.27
C ARG A 12 4.21 -11.98 -9.96
N SER A 13 5.53 -12.10 -10.07
CA SER A 13 6.18 -13.27 -10.68
C SER A 13 5.74 -14.55 -9.98
N ARG A 14 5.88 -14.62 -8.65
CA ARG A 14 5.52 -15.82 -7.89
C ARG A 14 4.03 -16.16 -7.96
N TYR A 15 3.17 -15.15 -7.96
CA TYR A 15 1.73 -15.37 -8.10
C TYR A 15 1.38 -15.91 -9.49
N ASN A 16 2.03 -15.40 -10.55
CA ASN A 16 1.88 -15.92 -11.91
C ASN A 16 2.43 -17.35 -12.04
N ASP A 17 3.46 -17.70 -11.27
CA ASP A 17 3.99 -19.07 -11.16
C ASP A 17 3.06 -20.02 -10.37
N GLY A 18 1.90 -19.54 -9.92
CA GLY A 18 0.89 -20.33 -9.21
C GLY A 18 1.11 -20.45 -7.70
N GLU A 19 2.05 -19.70 -7.12
CA GLU A 19 2.25 -19.72 -5.68
C GLU A 19 1.05 -19.11 -4.93
N SER A 20 0.64 -19.77 -3.84
CA SER A 20 -0.41 -19.22 -2.99
C SER A 20 0.03 -17.94 -2.28
N ILE A 21 -0.92 -17.03 -2.03
CA ILE A 21 -0.71 -15.79 -1.25
C ILE A 21 -0.02 -16.07 0.11
N ARG A 22 -0.35 -17.19 0.75
CA ARG A 22 0.24 -17.59 2.05
C ARG A 22 1.70 -18.01 1.90
N SER A 23 2.04 -18.75 0.84
CA SER A 23 3.42 -19.13 0.52
C SER A 23 4.28 -17.90 0.26
N ILE A 24 3.80 -17.01 -0.61
CA ILE A 24 4.52 -15.77 -0.96
C ILE A 24 4.76 -14.90 0.27
N ALA A 25 3.74 -14.70 1.11
CA ALA A 25 3.85 -13.92 2.34
C ALA A 25 4.93 -14.49 3.28
N ARG A 26 4.97 -15.82 3.46
CA ARG A 26 5.98 -16.49 4.28
C ARG A 26 7.38 -16.37 3.69
N LYS A 27 7.54 -16.58 2.38
CA LYS A 27 8.84 -16.53 1.69
C LYS A 27 9.44 -15.13 1.63
N LEU A 28 8.61 -14.11 1.41
CA LEU A 28 9.03 -12.71 1.30
C LEU A 28 9.03 -11.96 2.64
N GLY A 29 8.57 -12.59 3.74
CA GLY A 29 8.53 -11.96 5.05
C GLY A 29 7.57 -10.77 5.16
N ILE A 30 6.52 -10.73 4.32
CA ILE A 30 5.55 -9.63 4.27
C ILE A 30 4.15 -10.08 4.65
N SER A 31 3.30 -9.12 5.00
CA SER A 31 1.92 -9.43 5.37
C SER A 31 1.14 -10.05 4.19
N ARG A 32 0.24 -10.97 4.51
CA ARG A 32 -0.70 -11.55 3.53
C ARG A 32 -1.56 -10.48 2.83
N GLN A 33 -1.87 -9.40 3.53
CA GLN A 33 -2.66 -8.28 2.98
C GLN A 33 -1.86 -7.53 1.92
N THR A 34 -0.56 -7.32 2.12
CA THR A 34 0.33 -6.74 1.11
C THR A 34 0.35 -7.60 -0.14
N VAL A 35 0.57 -8.91 0.00
CA VAL A 35 0.58 -9.82 -1.15
C VAL A 35 -0.75 -9.75 -1.89
N LYS A 36 -1.88 -9.82 -1.18
CA LYS A 36 -3.22 -9.73 -1.78
C LYS A 36 -3.47 -8.42 -2.54
N LYS A 37 -2.91 -7.30 -2.05
CA LYS A 37 -3.02 -5.98 -2.69
C LYS A 37 -2.30 -5.93 -4.03
N TYR A 38 -1.11 -6.53 -4.12
CA TYR A 38 -0.23 -6.34 -5.27
C TYR A 38 -0.23 -7.51 -6.27
N CYS A 39 -0.61 -8.72 -5.86
CA CYS A 39 -0.45 -9.92 -6.70
C CYS A 39 -1.27 -9.92 -7.99
N ARG A 40 -2.43 -9.23 -8.01
CA ARG A 40 -3.29 -9.16 -9.20
C ARG A 40 -2.90 -8.06 -10.18
N GLY A 41 -2.03 -7.14 -9.79
CA GLY A 41 -1.67 -5.98 -10.59
C GLY A 41 -2.65 -4.79 -10.50
N ASP A 42 -3.72 -4.89 -9.70
CA ASP A 42 -4.73 -3.83 -9.52
C ASP A 42 -4.19 -2.56 -8.83
N THR A 43 -2.97 -2.59 -8.30
CA THR A 43 -2.36 -1.45 -7.64
C THR A 43 -0.89 -1.38 -7.98
N HIS A 44 -0.44 -0.25 -8.54
CA HIS A 44 0.97 0.03 -8.76
C HIS A 44 1.61 0.65 -7.51
N PRO A 45 2.84 0.27 -7.10
CA PRO A 45 3.42 0.84 -5.89
C PRO A 45 3.78 2.33 -5.98
N ASP A 46 3.94 2.88 -7.20
CA ASP A 46 4.14 4.32 -7.43
C ASP A 46 2.84 5.11 -7.45
N GLU A 47 1.70 4.46 -7.67
CA GLU A 47 0.38 5.08 -7.62
C GLU A 47 -0.13 5.11 -6.18
N ARG A 48 0.53 5.90 -5.33
CA ARG A 48 0.11 6.09 -3.94
C ARG A 48 -0.83 7.27 -3.86
N LYS A 49 -2.06 7.02 -3.37
CA LYS A 49 -2.93 8.11 -2.96
C LYS A 49 -2.23 8.90 -1.85
N PRO A 50 -2.07 10.23 -1.99
CA PRO A 50 -1.55 11.05 -0.91
C PRO A 50 -2.49 10.89 0.29
N TYR A 51 -1.90 10.65 1.47
CA TYR A 51 -2.67 10.61 2.70
C TYR A 51 -3.05 12.03 3.08
N HIS A 52 -4.34 12.37 2.95
CA HIS A 52 -4.90 13.62 3.45
C HIS A 52 -5.81 13.32 4.63
N ARG A 53 -5.55 13.96 5.76
CA ARG A 53 -6.45 13.98 6.91
C ARG A 53 -6.68 15.43 7.27
N ASP A 54 -7.93 15.87 7.20
CA ASP A 54 -8.31 17.19 7.68
C ASP A 54 -8.06 17.27 9.19
N SER A 55 -7.51 18.38 9.65
CA SER A 55 -7.34 18.62 11.07
C SER A 55 -8.71 18.83 11.70
N GLU A 56 -9.07 17.99 12.66
CA GLU A 56 -10.34 18.13 13.39
C GLU A 56 -10.37 19.40 14.25
N VAL A 57 -9.20 19.88 14.69
CA VAL A 57 -9.06 21.04 15.60
C VAL A 57 -8.83 22.34 14.83
N VAL A 58 -8.05 22.30 13.75
CA VAL A 58 -7.71 23.49 12.96
C VAL A 58 -8.72 23.60 11.83
N THR A 59 -9.95 23.95 12.18
CA THR A 59 -11.01 24.24 11.22
C THR A 59 -10.78 25.63 10.59
N GLN A 60 -11.44 25.88 9.46
CA GLN A 60 -11.41 27.20 8.83
C GLN A 60 -11.89 28.30 9.79
N GLU A 61 -12.87 27.99 10.65
CA GLU A 61 -13.35 28.90 11.70
C GLU A 61 -12.25 29.30 12.69
N VAL A 62 -11.40 28.36 13.12
CA VAL A 62 -10.27 28.64 14.02
C VAL A 62 -9.19 29.46 13.32
N ILE A 63 -8.94 29.19 12.04
CA ILE A 63 -8.00 29.98 11.22
C ILE A 63 -8.50 31.41 11.06
N ASP A 64 -9.79 31.60 10.78
CA ASP A 64 -10.39 32.91 10.59
C ASP A 64 -10.47 33.70 11.91
N PHE A 65 -10.65 33.03 13.05
CA PHE A 65 -10.59 33.65 14.39
C PHE A 65 -9.18 34.17 14.74
N ALA A 66 -8.12 33.51 14.26
CA ALA A 66 -6.75 33.87 14.56
C ALA A 66 -6.17 34.99 13.68
N ARG A 67 -6.94 35.51 12.71
CA ARG A 67 -6.53 36.50 11.71
C ARG A 67 -7.01 37.90 12.07
#